data_AF-A0AAV3GZE0-F1
#
_entry.id   AF-A0AAV3GZE0-F1
#
_cell.length_a   1.000
_cell.length_b   1.000
_cell.length_c   1.000
_cell.angle_alpha   90.00
_cell.angle_beta   90.00
_cell.angle_gamma   90.00
#
_symmetry.space_group_name_H-M   'P 1'
#
loop_
_entity.id
_entity.type
_entity.pdbx_description
1 polymer ?
#
loop_
_entity_poly.entity_id
_entity_poly.type
_entity_poly.pdbx_seq_one_letter_code
_entity_poly.pdbx_strand_id
1 'polypeptide(L)'
;MVTPFGLTIAYFLGKIIRKNILNRQEIDTLKTAFPMGICQITEGCFPIVLNDLARNVIATGVGGTVGGGLSMFWGADSRIPASGMFAVATMTRPWAFIGALLAGSFVTGITILLLKKPVDPNAEIIQEEKEEEDISWDDLTIS
;
A
#
# COMPACT_ATOMS: atom_id res chain seq x y z
N MET A 1 -6.47 1.89 3.15
CA MET A 1 -6.66 0.83 2.14
C MET A 1 -6.16 1.20 0.75
N VAL A 2 -6.11 2.47 0.37
CA VAL A 2 -5.74 2.87 -1.00
C VAL A 2 -4.37 2.33 -1.44
N THR A 3 -3.37 2.31 -0.54
CA THR A 3 -1.99 1.89 -0.81
C THR A 3 -1.82 0.44 -1.30
N PRO A 4 -2.23 -0.61 -0.55
CA PRO A 4 -2.10 -2.00 -1.01
C PRO A 4 -2.86 -2.25 -2.31
N PHE A 5 -4.09 -1.75 -2.43
CA PHE A 5 -4.89 -1.86 -3.65
C PHE A 5 -4.24 -1.12 -4.83
N GLY A 6 -3.68 0.07 -4.58
CA GLY A 6 -2.98 0.86 -5.59
C GLY A 6 -1.71 0.21 -6.09
N LEU A 7 -0.94 -0.44 -5.21
CA LEU A 7 0.23 -1.25 -5.59
C LEU A 7 -0.15 -2.47 -6.41
N THR A 8 -1.24 -3.15 -6.05
CA THR A 8 -1.78 -4.28 -6.85
C THR A 8 -2.22 -3.81 -8.24
N ILE A 9 -2.92 -2.67 -8.33
CA ILE A 9 -3.30 -2.09 -9.62
C ILE A 9 -2.06 -1.69 -10.42
N ALA A 10 -1.08 -1.04 -9.80
CA ALA A 10 0.18 -0.67 -10.45
C ALA A 10 0.87 -1.89 -11.06
N TYR A 11 0.95 -3.00 -10.32
CA TYR A 11 1.54 -4.26 -10.81
C TYR A 11 0.82 -4.80 -12.05
N PHE A 12 -0.51 -4.90 -12.00
CA PHE A 12 -1.30 -5.36 -13.15
C PHE A 12 -1.16 -4.43 -14.35
N LEU A 13 -1.20 -3.12 -14.14
CA LEU A 13 -1.07 -2.11 -15.19
C LEU A 13 0.33 -2.13 -15.82
N GLY A 14 1.38 -2.28 -14.99
CA GLY A 14 2.76 -2.45 -15.44
C GLY A 14 2.94 -3.70 -16.29
N LYS A 15 2.29 -4.81 -15.93
CA LYS A 15 2.31 -6.05 -16.73
C LYS A 15 1.64 -5.89 -18.09
N ILE A 16 0.51 -5.17 -18.16
CA ILE A 16 -0.19 -4.87 -19.41
C ILE A 16 0.68 -4.01 -20.34
N ILE A 17 1.38 -3.03 -19.77
CA ILE A 17 2.21 -2.05 -20.50
C ILE A 17 3.65 -2.56 -20.73
N ARG A 18 3.96 -3.80 -20.32
CA ARG A 18 5.31 -4.42 -20.36
C ARG A 18 6.39 -3.57 -19.67
N LYS A 19 6.00 -2.80 -18.66
CA LYS A 19 6.91 -2.00 -17.83
C LYS A 19 7.06 -2.71 -16.49
N ASN A 20 8.19 -3.40 -16.31
CA ASN A 20 8.52 -4.05 -15.04
C ASN A 20 8.88 -2.98 -14.01
N ILE A 21 7.92 -2.62 -13.16
CA ILE A 21 8.10 -1.66 -12.07
C ILE A 21 8.39 -2.33 -10.72
N LEU A 22 8.18 -3.65 -10.64
CA LEU A 22 8.31 -4.45 -9.44
C LEU A 22 9.24 -5.63 -9.67
N ASN A 23 10.04 -5.91 -8.65
CA ASN A 23 11.00 -6.99 -8.62
C ASN A 23 10.36 -8.32 -8.19
N ARG A 24 11.03 -9.47 -8.38
CA ARG A 24 10.48 -10.78 -7.97
C ARG A 24 10.12 -10.85 -6.49
N GLN A 25 11.01 -10.36 -5.62
CA GLN A 25 10.76 -10.27 -4.18
C GLN A 25 9.57 -9.32 -3.87
N GLU A 26 9.51 -8.14 -4.50
CA GLU A 26 8.39 -7.21 -4.30
C GLU A 26 7.05 -7.80 -4.76
N ILE A 27 7.04 -8.61 -5.82
CA ILE A 27 5.84 -9.31 -6.31
C ILE A 27 5.36 -10.35 -5.30
N ASP A 28 6.27 -11.09 -4.68
CA ASP A 28 5.90 -12.09 -3.67
C ASP A 28 5.40 -11.43 -2.37
N THR A 29 6.03 -10.33 -1.95
CA THR A 29 5.50 -9.50 -0.85
C THR A 29 4.13 -8.92 -1.22
N LEU A 30 3.90 -8.52 -2.47
CA LEU A 30 2.61 -7.95 -2.89
C LEU A 30 1.46 -8.98 -2.81
N LYS A 31 1.74 -10.25 -3.10
CA LYS A 31 0.74 -11.33 -2.99
C LYS A 31 0.25 -11.51 -1.56
N THR A 32 1.12 -11.35 -0.56
CA THR A 32 0.75 -11.43 0.86
C THR A 32 0.19 -10.10 1.38
N ALA A 33 0.68 -8.96 0.86
CA ALA A 33 0.22 -7.63 1.21
C ALA A 33 -1.22 -7.33 0.78
N PHE A 34 -1.69 -7.92 -0.32
CA PHE A 34 -3.06 -7.71 -0.80
C PHE A 34 -4.14 -8.15 0.20
N PRO A 35 -4.16 -9.42 0.69
CA PRO A 35 -5.14 -9.82 1.70
C PRO A 35 -4.98 -9.06 3.03
N MET A 36 -3.75 -8.73 3.43
CA MET A 36 -3.51 -7.85 4.58
C MET A 36 -4.16 -6.46 4.39
N GLY A 37 -4.08 -5.90 3.18
CA GLY A 37 -4.67 -4.63 2.81
C GLY A 37 -6.21 -4.60 2.86
N ILE A 38 -6.87 -5.74 2.66
CA ILE A 38 -8.33 -5.89 2.84
C ILE A 38 -8.70 -5.66 4.31
N CYS A 39 -7.90 -6.19 5.23
CA CYS A 39 -8.02 -5.96 6.67
C CYS A 39 -7.49 -4.59 7.12
N GLN A 40 -7.15 -3.69 6.18
CA GLN A 40 -6.54 -2.38 6.45
C GLN A 40 -5.16 -2.44 7.12
N ILE A 41 -4.50 -3.60 7.12
CA ILE A 41 -3.12 -3.77 7.56
C ILE A 41 -2.20 -3.31 6.43
N THR A 42 -1.54 -2.17 6.62
CA THR A 42 -0.63 -1.58 5.62
C THR A 42 0.83 -1.95 5.82
N GLU A 43 1.17 -2.61 6.94
CA GLU A 43 2.53 -3.04 7.27
C GLU A 43 3.13 -3.97 6.22
N GLY A 44 2.32 -4.87 5.64
CA GLY A 44 2.77 -5.76 4.57
C GLY A 44 3.27 -5.06 3.30
N CYS A 45 2.96 -3.77 3.11
CA CYS A 45 3.45 -2.98 1.97
C CYS A 45 4.79 -2.29 2.24
N PHE A 46 5.27 -2.23 3.48
CA PHE A 46 6.50 -1.51 3.84
C PHE A 46 7.72 -1.94 3.02
N PRO A 47 8.00 -3.26 2.83
CA PRO A 47 9.18 -3.67 2.07
C PRO A 47 9.18 -3.14 0.63
N ILE A 48 8.01 -3.00 0.03
CA ILE A 48 7.83 -2.47 -1.33
C ILE A 48 7.94 -0.94 -1.34
N VAL A 49 7.41 -0.28 -0.31
CA VAL A 49 7.40 1.17 -0.19
C VAL A 49 8.81 1.70 0.09
N LEU A 50 9.57 1.04 0.98
CA LEU A 50 10.91 1.44 1.42
C LEU A 50 11.92 1.46 0.26
N ASN A 51 11.78 0.56 -0.72
CA ASN A 51 12.64 0.51 -1.89
C ASN A 51 12.57 1.81 -2.76
N ASP A 52 11.42 2.50 -2.77
CA ASP A 52 11.27 3.79 -3.46
C ASP A 52 10.36 4.74 -2.66
N LEU A 53 10.82 5.09 -1.45
CA LEU A 53 10.01 5.80 -0.47
C LEU A 53 9.45 7.12 -1.01
N ALA A 54 10.28 7.94 -1.64
CA ALA A 54 9.89 9.26 -2.11
C ALA A 54 8.74 9.20 -3.13
N ARG A 55 8.83 8.32 -4.13
CA ARG A 55 7.79 8.21 -5.17
C ARG A 55 6.53 7.55 -4.64
N ASN A 56 6.67 6.55 -3.78
CA ASN A 56 5.54 5.85 -3.19
C ASN A 56 4.75 6.75 -2.23
N VAL A 57 5.42 7.58 -1.42
CA VAL A 57 4.75 8.55 -0.53
C VAL A 57 3.95 9.57 -1.35
N ILE A 58 4.53 10.10 -2.43
CA ILE A 58 3.81 11.05 -3.31
C ILE A 58 2.58 10.37 -3.93
N ALA A 59 2.74 9.15 -4.48
CA ALA A 59 1.64 8.45 -5.14
C ALA A 59 0.51 8.03 -4.19
N THR A 60 0.87 7.62 -2.97
CA THR A 60 -0.11 7.26 -1.93
C THR A 60 -0.80 8.48 -1.34
N GLY A 61 -0.08 9.60 -1.19
CA GLY A 61 -0.66 10.90 -0.83
C GLY A 61 -1.70 11.34 -1.84
N VAL A 62 -1.35 11.38 -3.13
CA VAL A 62 -2.26 11.82 -4.21
C VAL A 62 -3.51 10.95 -4.29
N GLY A 63 -3.36 9.62 -4.34
CA GLY A 63 -4.53 8.73 -4.40
C GLY A 63 -5.31 8.67 -3.09
N GLY A 64 -4.66 8.87 -1.94
CA GLY A 64 -5.31 9.00 -0.64
C GLY A 64 -6.19 10.25 -0.56
N THR A 65 -5.71 11.39 -1.05
CA THR A 65 -6.50 12.63 -1.15
C THR A 65 -7.70 12.44 -2.08
N VAL A 66 -7.52 11.80 -3.24
CA VAL A 66 -8.63 11.54 -4.17
C VAL A 66 -9.65 10.58 -3.56
N GLY A 67 -9.21 9.46 -2.98
CA GLY A 67 -10.10 8.47 -2.37
C GLY A 67 -10.86 9.04 -1.17
N GLY A 68 -10.16 9.73 -0.26
CA GLY A 68 -10.77 10.37 0.91
C GLY A 68 -11.69 11.54 0.53
N GLY A 69 -11.26 12.38 -0.42
CA GLY A 69 -12.05 13.50 -0.91
C GLY A 69 -13.34 13.05 -1.60
N LEU A 70 -13.26 12.02 -2.44
CA LEU A 70 -14.43 11.41 -3.07
C LEU A 70 -15.36 10.73 -2.05
N SER A 71 -14.80 10.04 -1.05
CA SER A 71 -15.65 9.41 -0.01
C SER A 71 -16.40 10.45 0.81
N MET A 72 -15.78 11.59 1.11
CA MET A 72 -16.44 12.71 1.79
C MET A 72 -17.48 13.38 0.89
N PHE A 73 -17.16 13.60 -0.39
CA PHE A 73 -18.07 14.23 -1.35
C PHE A 73 -19.35 13.42 -1.59
N TRP A 74 -19.25 12.08 -1.68
CA TRP A 74 -20.42 11.22 -1.82
C TRP A 74 -21.16 10.93 -0.50
N GLY A 75 -20.67 11.42 0.63
CA GLY A 75 -21.25 11.19 1.96
C GLY A 75 -21.18 9.73 2.39
N ALA A 76 -20.05 9.07 2.13
CA ALA A 76 -19.80 7.70 2.57
C ALA A 76 -19.34 7.68 4.04
N ASP A 77 -20.25 8.05 4.95
CA ASP A 77 -19.94 8.09 6.39
C ASP A 77 -19.90 6.68 7.01
N SER A 78 -18.85 6.44 7.80
CA SER A 78 -18.71 5.29 8.68
C SER A 78 -19.02 5.68 10.12
N ARG A 79 -19.87 4.91 10.79
CA ARG A 79 -20.13 5.06 12.23
C ARG A 79 -19.13 4.32 13.10
N ILE A 80 -18.29 3.47 12.51
CA ILE A 80 -17.31 2.63 13.20
C ILE A 80 -15.90 3.16 12.92
N PRO A 81 -15.02 3.27 13.95
CA PRO A 81 -13.61 3.53 13.75
C PRO A 81 -13.01 2.37 12.95
N ALA A 82 -12.53 2.66 11.73
CA ALA A 82 -12.33 1.71 10.64
C ALA A 82 -11.46 0.46 10.99
N SER A 83 -11.81 -0.69 10.39
CA SER A 83 -11.04 -1.95 10.43
C SER A 83 -10.95 -2.66 9.06
N GLY A 84 -10.98 -1.91 7.97
CA GLY A 84 -10.83 -2.40 6.59
C GLY A 84 -12.12 -2.60 5.81
N MET A 85 -12.09 -3.46 4.78
CA MET A 85 -13.25 -3.69 3.90
C MET A 85 -14.46 -4.22 4.68
N PHE A 86 -14.24 -4.76 5.88
CA PHE A 86 -15.30 -5.17 6.81
C PHE A 86 -16.16 -4.01 7.29
N ALA A 87 -15.60 -2.79 7.39
CA ALA A 87 -16.35 -1.61 7.79
C ALA A 87 -17.40 -1.20 6.74
N VAL A 88 -17.23 -1.60 5.48
CA VAL A 88 -18.13 -1.25 4.37
C VAL A 88 -19.55 -1.74 4.62
N ALA A 89 -19.74 -2.90 5.25
CA ALA A 89 -21.06 -3.42 5.58
C ALA A 89 -21.86 -2.53 6.55
N THR A 90 -21.16 -1.67 7.30
CA THR A 90 -21.75 -0.81 8.33
C THR A 90 -21.87 0.66 7.90
N MET A 91 -21.44 0.98 6.67
CA MET A 91 -21.46 2.33 6.13
C MET A 91 -22.85 2.72 5.60
N THR A 92 -23.15 4.02 5.65
CA THR A 92 -24.42 4.58 5.15
C THR A 92 -24.58 4.39 3.63
N ARG A 93 -23.47 4.48 2.87
CA ARG A 93 -23.43 4.30 1.41
C ARG A 93 -22.22 3.44 1.01
N PRO A 94 -22.32 2.10 1.11
CA PRO A 94 -21.19 1.20 0.82
C PRO A 94 -20.69 1.30 -0.62
N TRP A 95 -21.60 1.46 -1.57
CA TRP A 95 -21.27 1.60 -3.00
C TRP A 95 -20.42 2.84 -3.30
N ALA A 96 -20.71 3.95 -2.62
CA ALA A 96 -19.96 5.19 -2.76
C ALA A 96 -18.54 5.04 -2.22
N PHE A 97 -18.37 4.35 -1.08
CA PHE A 97 -17.05 4.05 -0.53
C PHE A 97 -16.23 3.15 -1.45
N ILE A 98 -16.84 2.08 -2.00
CA ILE A 98 -16.16 1.19 -2.95
C ILE A 98 -15.72 1.95 -4.20
N GLY A 99 -16.60 2.83 -4.73
CA GLY A 99 -16.25 3.69 -5.87
C GLY A 99 -15.10 4.64 -5.56
N ALA A 100 -15.12 5.30 -4.41
CA ALA A 100 -14.06 6.20 -3.97
C ALA A 100 -12.73 5.46 -3.73
N LEU A 101 -12.78 4.28 -3.12
CA LEU A 101 -11.62 3.40 -2.92
C LEU A 101 -11.00 3.02 -4.26
N LEU A 102 -11.82 2.51 -5.20
CA LEU A 102 -11.35 2.12 -6.53
C LEU A 102 -10.74 3.29 -7.28
N ALA A 103 -11.38 4.46 -7.26
CA ALA A 103 -10.85 5.67 -7.89
C ALA A 103 -9.50 6.08 -7.28
N GLY A 104 -9.41 6.14 -5.95
CA GLY A 104 -8.16 6.47 -5.24
C GLY A 104 -7.04 5.47 -5.54
N SER A 105 -7.34 4.17 -5.53
CA SER A 105 -6.36 3.13 -5.83
C SER A 105 -5.92 3.13 -7.29
N PHE A 106 -6.82 3.46 -8.22
CA PHE A 106 -6.47 3.61 -9.64
C PHE A 106 -5.56 4.82 -9.85
N VAL A 107 -5.83 5.95 -9.19
CA VAL A 107 -4.98 7.13 -9.21
C VAL A 107 -3.60 6.80 -8.63
N THR A 108 -3.52 6.17 -7.46
CA THR A 108 -2.23 5.71 -6.90
C THR A 108 -1.51 4.79 -7.86
N GLY A 109 -2.19 3.82 -8.46
CA GLY A 109 -1.59 2.89 -9.41
C GLY A 109 -1.01 3.57 -10.65
N ILE A 110 -1.73 4.53 -11.23
CA ILE A 110 -1.26 5.34 -12.36
C ILE A 110 -0.08 6.23 -11.94
N THR A 111 -0.16 6.90 -10.79
CA THR A 111 0.92 7.76 -10.31
C THR A 111 2.19 6.94 -10.06
N ILE A 112 2.09 5.75 -9.45
CA ILE A 112 3.23 4.83 -9.31
C ILE A 112 3.77 4.43 -10.68
N LEU A 113 2.90 4.07 -11.64
CA LEU A 113 3.34 3.67 -12.98
C LEU A 113 4.08 4.80 -13.72
N LEU A 114 3.64 6.05 -13.56
CA LEU A 114 4.28 7.22 -14.16
C LEU A 114 5.60 7.58 -13.46
N LEU A 115 5.62 7.54 -12.13
CA LEU A 115 6.77 7.95 -11.34
C LEU A 115 7.87 6.88 -11.32
N LYS A 116 7.53 5.59 -11.15
CA LYS A 116 8.52 4.52 -10.99
C LYS A 116 9.18 4.20 -12.34
N LYS A 117 10.50 4.11 -12.35
CA LYS A 117 11.28 3.68 -13.53
C LYS A 117 11.18 2.17 -13.70
N PRO A 118 11.38 1.62 -14.92
CA PRO A 118 11.51 0.18 -15.07
C PRO A 118 12.70 -0.31 -14.24
N VAL A 119 12.49 -1.37 -13.47
CA VAL A 119 13.46 -2.01 -12.58
C VAL A 119 13.83 -3.37 -13.18
N ASP A 120 15.09 -3.78 -12.97
CA ASP A 120 15.55 -5.12 -13.35
C ASP A 120 14.83 -6.18 -12.50
N PRO A 121 14.17 -7.19 -13.11
CA PRO A 121 13.46 -8.26 -12.40
C PRO A 121 14.34 -9.18 -11.55
N ASN A 122 15.67 -9.09 -11.68
CA ASN A 122 16.65 -9.88 -10.94
C ASN A 122 17.51 -9.06 -9.98
N ALA A 123 17.25 -7.77 -9.80
CA ALA A 123 17.94 -7.03 -8.75
C ALA A 123 17.64 -7.72 -7.40
N GLU A 124 18.60 -7.85 -6.50
CA GLU A 124 18.27 -8.25 -5.12
C GLU A 124 17.89 -6.99 -4.35
N ILE A 125 16.79 -7.04 -3.60
CA ILE A 125 16.50 -6.01 -2.61
C ILE A 125 17.52 -6.22 -1.50
N ILE A 126 18.46 -5.29 -1.35
CA ILE A 126 19.35 -5.25 -0.20
C ILE A 126 18.46 -4.96 1.00
N GLN A 127 18.00 -6.00 1.68
CA GLN A 127 17.49 -5.88 3.03
C GLN A 127 18.73 -5.56 3.87
N GLU A 128 18.88 -4.30 4.27
CA GLU A 128 19.62 -4.02 5.49
C GLU A 128 18.81 -4.70 6.61
N GLU A 129 19.09 -5.98 6.87
CA GLU A 129 18.96 -6.51 8.21
C GLU A 129 19.82 -5.59 9.06
N LYS A 130 19.19 -4.59 9.68
CA LYS A 130 19.69 -4.16 10.99
C LYS A 130 19.61 -5.42 11.81
N GLU A 131 20.76 -6.06 12.01
CA GLU A 131 20.98 -6.90 13.19
C GLU A 131 20.38 -6.10 14.34
N GLU A 132 19.21 -6.52 14.81
CA GLU A 132 18.74 -6.09 16.11
C GLU A 132 19.85 -6.60 17.04
N GLU A 133 20.71 -5.68 17.52
CA GLU A 133 21.65 -6.02 18.58
C GLU A 133 20.81 -6.63 19.69
N ASP A 134 20.87 -7.96 19.81
CA ASP A 134 20.23 -8.73 20.87
C ASP A 134 20.75 -8.16 22.18
N ILE A 135 19.99 -7.25 22.77
CA ILE A 135 20.31 -6.67 24.07
C ILE A 135 20.23 -7.83 25.05
N SER A 136 21.40 -8.35 25.44
CA SER A 136 21.46 -9.43 26.42
C SER A 136 20.75 -8.96 27.69
N TRP A 137 19.87 -9.81 28.23
CA TRP A 137 19.18 -9.56 29.49
C TRP A 137 20.15 -9.27 30.65
N ASP A 138 21.41 -9.68 30.50
CA ASP A 138 22.49 -9.45 31.45
C ASP A 138 23.02 -8.00 31.47
N ASP A 139 22.78 -7.20 30.42
CA ASP A 139 23.20 -5.79 30.34
C ASP A 139 22.18 -4.80 30.95
N LEU A 140 20.98 -5.27 31.30
CA LEU A 140 19.94 -4.47 31.95
C LEU A 140 20.19 -4.37 33.47
N THR A 141 21.09 -3.47 33.87
CA THR A 141 21.28 -3.14 35.30
C THR A 141 20.28 -2.05 35.73
N ILE A 142 19.43 -2.38 36.70
CA ILE A 142 18.59 -1.41 37.41
C ILE A 142 19.44 -0.87 38.56
N SER A 143 19.91 0.37 38.43
CA SER A 143 20.51 1.12 39.54
C SER A 143 19.46 1.91 40.32
#